data_AF-A0A961S7R7-F1
#
_entry.id   AF-A0A961S7R7-F1
#
_cell.length_a   1.000
_cell.length_b   1.000
_cell.length_c   1.000
_cell.angle_alpha   90.00
_cell.angle_beta   90.00
_cell.angle_gamma   90.00
#
_symmetry.space_group_name_H-M   'P 1'
#
loop_
_entity.id
_entity.type
_entity.pdbx_description
1 polymer ?
#
loop_
_entity_poly.entity_id
_entity_poly.type
_entity_poly.pdbx_seq_one_letter_code
_entity_poly.pdbx_strand_id
1 'polypeptide(L)'
;YILDSFGIGGAADAAAFGDEGANTLVHICDRMKLNVPHMASLGLGLAAKGASGRNPLPEVPLIGQWGHASEVSKGKDTITGHWEIGGVPLQFDWGYLPHTVPAFPDEFVRELMKRAGVPGFLALCHASGTEVIEDFGEEHIRSGKPIMYTSVDSVIQIAAHEEHFGRQRLYDVC
;
A
#
# COMPACT_ATOMS: atom_id res chain seq x y z
N TYR A 1 -18.64 4.47 -1.61
CA TYR A 1 -17.45 4.58 -2.46
C TYR A 1 -16.27 4.91 -1.58
N ILE A 2 -15.09 4.36 -1.89
CA ILE A 2 -13.84 4.68 -1.20
C ILE A 2 -12.98 5.44 -2.23
N LEU A 3 -12.53 6.64 -1.86
CA LEU A 3 -11.53 7.38 -2.62
C LEU A 3 -10.18 7.06 -1.99
N ASP A 4 -9.50 6.05 -2.52
CA ASP A 4 -8.26 5.55 -1.92
C ASP A 4 -7.22 6.67 -1.77
N SER A 5 -6.49 6.67 -0.64
CA SER A 5 -5.53 7.69 -0.21
C SER A 5 -6.06 9.12 0.03
N PHE A 6 -7.36 9.38 -0.15
CA PHE A 6 -7.92 10.74 -0.09
C PHE A 6 -8.21 11.20 1.35
N GLY A 7 -7.16 11.63 2.06
CA GLY A 7 -7.26 12.21 3.40
C GLY A 7 -7.79 13.66 3.43
N ILE A 8 -8.49 14.01 4.51
CA ILE A 8 -9.06 15.35 4.76
C ILE A 8 -8.43 16.06 5.98
N GLY A 9 -7.31 15.54 6.47
CA GLY A 9 -6.59 16.01 7.66
C GLY A 9 -5.76 14.88 8.27
N GLY A 10 -4.67 15.23 8.95
CA GLY A 10 -3.86 14.27 9.71
C GLY A 10 -4.62 13.80 10.96
N ALA A 11 -4.48 12.52 11.29
CA ALA A 11 -5.02 11.94 12.52
C ALA A 11 -4.26 12.45 13.77
N ALA A 12 -4.85 12.26 14.94
CA ALA A 12 -4.26 12.72 16.21
C ALA A 12 -2.90 12.06 16.51
N ASP A 13 -2.66 10.88 15.96
CA ASP A 13 -1.45 10.08 16.11
C ASP A 13 -0.52 10.16 14.88
N ALA A 14 -0.74 11.09 13.95
CA ALA A 14 0.07 11.23 12.74
C ALA A 14 1.58 11.30 12.99
N ALA A 15 2.00 11.89 14.13
CA ALA A 15 3.41 11.95 14.53
C ALA A 15 4.03 10.55 14.73
N ALA A 16 3.26 9.56 15.20
CA ALA A 16 3.74 8.19 15.36
C ALA A 16 4.05 7.52 14.00
N PHE A 17 3.44 8.02 12.92
CA PHE A 17 3.65 7.55 11.55
C PHE A 17 4.62 8.43 10.75
N GLY A 18 5.20 9.46 11.37
CA GLY A 18 6.06 10.43 10.70
C GLY A 18 5.32 11.41 9.78
N ASP A 19 4.00 11.51 9.90
CA ASP A 19 3.12 12.25 8.98
C ASP A 19 2.59 13.56 9.59
N GLU A 20 3.32 14.16 10.54
CA GLU A 20 2.89 15.41 11.17
C GLU A 20 2.67 16.52 10.12
N GLY A 21 1.49 17.15 10.17
CA GLY A 21 1.09 18.18 9.21
C GLY A 21 0.52 17.65 7.89
N ALA A 22 0.37 16.33 7.69
CA ALA A 22 -0.24 15.77 6.49
C ALA A 22 -1.72 16.23 6.33
N ASN A 23 -2.09 16.69 5.14
CA ASN A 23 -3.48 17.00 4.78
C ASN A 23 -3.67 17.00 3.25
N THR A 24 -4.10 15.86 2.71
CA THR A 24 -4.19 15.64 1.25
C THR A 24 -5.10 16.64 0.55
N LEU A 25 -6.38 16.73 0.94
CA LEU A 25 -7.34 17.63 0.31
C LEU A 25 -6.89 19.10 0.37
N VAL A 26 -6.43 19.56 1.54
CA VAL A 26 -6.02 20.95 1.73
C VAL A 26 -4.80 21.27 0.88
N HIS A 27 -3.76 20.42 0.91
CA HIS A 27 -2.54 20.66 0.14
C HIS A 27 -2.78 20.59 -1.38
N ILE A 28 -3.72 19.76 -1.84
CA ILE A 28 -4.17 19.80 -3.25
C ILE A 28 -4.78 21.17 -3.57
N CYS A 29 -5.70 21.66 -2.74
CA CYS A 29 -6.36 22.96 -2.96
C CYS A 29 -5.40 24.16 -2.87
N ASP A 30 -4.32 24.04 -2.09
CA ASP A 30 -3.26 25.06 -2.01
C ASP A 30 -2.41 25.13 -3.29
N ARG A 31 -2.28 24.02 -4.01
CA ARG A 31 -1.48 23.93 -5.24
C ARG A 31 -2.29 24.15 -6.51
N MET A 32 -3.57 23.80 -6.49
CA MET A 32 -4.42 23.89 -7.67
C MET A 32 -5.90 24.11 -7.32
N LYS A 33 -6.63 24.69 -8.28
CA LYS A 33 -8.08 24.84 -8.15
C LYS A 33 -8.77 23.49 -8.32
N LEU A 34 -9.24 22.92 -7.22
CA LEU A 34 -10.05 21.71 -7.23
C LEU A 34 -11.54 22.06 -7.43
N ASN A 35 -12.14 21.61 -8.53
CA ASN A 35 -13.54 21.89 -8.86
C ASN A 35 -14.43 20.66 -8.61
N VAL A 36 -14.95 20.52 -7.38
CA VAL A 36 -15.78 19.39 -6.95
C VAL A 36 -17.12 19.83 -6.35
N PRO A 37 -17.95 20.61 -7.07
CA PRO A 37 -19.15 21.25 -6.52
C PRO A 37 -20.16 20.24 -5.96
N HIS A 38 -20.26 19.05 -6.56
CA HIS A 38 -21.14 17.99 -6.06
C HIS A 38 -20.66 17.39 -4.73
N MET A 39 -19.35 17.16 -4.56
CA MET A 39 -18.82 16.66 -3.28
C MET A 39 -18.88 17.75 -2.21
N ALA A 40 -18.67 19.01 -2.59
CA ALA A 40 -18.87 20.15 -1.70
C ALA A 40 -20.34 20.21 -1.22
N SER A 41 -21.31 20.00 -2.11
CA SER A 41 -22.74 19.98 -1.74
C SER A 41 -23.14 18.78 -0.89
N LEU A 42 -22.35 17.69 -0.92
CA LEU A 42 -22.50 16.57 0.00
C LEU A 42 -21.80 16.80 1.35
N GLY A 43 -21.02 17.88 1.50
CA GLY A 43 -20.40 18.29 2.75
C GLY A 43 -18.90 17.99 2.89
N LEU A 44 -18.18 17.66 1.80
CA LEU A 44 -16.73 17.37 1.85
C LEU A 44 -15.91 18.47 2.54
N GLY A 45 -16.20 19.74 2.22
CA GLY A 45 -15.51 20.88 2.83
C GLY A 45 -15.78 21.03 4.33
N LEU A 46 -17.00 20.67 4.76
CA LEU A 46 -17.38 20.69 6.17
C LEU A 46 -16.73 19.53 6.94
N ALA A 47 -16.65 18.33 6.33
CA ALA A 47 -15.91 17.21 6.89
C ALA A 47 -14.43 17.54 7.09
N ALA A 48 -13.80 18.18 6.10
CA ALA A 48 -12.41 18.65 6.20
C ALA A 48 -12.21 19.69 7.31
N LYS A 49 -13.18 20.60 7.48
CA LYS A 49 -13.20 21.56 8.59
C LYS A 49 -13.34 20.85 9.94
N GLY A 50 -14.16 19.81 10.04
CA GLY A 50 -14.27 18.99 11.25
C GLY A 50 -12.97 18.25 11.59
N ALA A 51 -12.33 17.66 10.58
CA ALA A 51 -11.12 16.86 10.75
C ALA A 51 -9.85 17.72 11.02
N SER A 52 -9.72 18.87 10.36
CA SER A 52 -8.46 19.64 10.36
C SER A 52 -8.62 21.14 10.66
N GLY A 53 -9.84 21.60 10.95
CA GLY A 53 -10.14 23.01 11.21
C GLY A 53 -10.25 23.89 9.95
N ARG A 54 -9.94 23.37 8.76
CA ARG A 54 -9.92 24.12 7.50
C ARG A 54 -10.91 23.56 6.47
N ASN A 55 -11.78 24.42 5.93
CA ASN A 55 -12.56 24.14 4.72
C ASN A 55 -11.85 24.78 3.50
N PRO A 56 -11.23 24.00 2.60
CA PRO A 56 -10.59 24.55 1.41
C PRO A 56 -11.53 24.70 0.20
N LEU A 57 -12.78 24.26 0.30
CA LEU A 57 -13.75 24.25 -0.80
C LEU A 57 -14.74 25.43 -0.71
N PRO A 58 -15.30 25.88 -1.85
CA PRO A 58 -16.30 26.93 -1.86
C PRO A 58 -17.56 26.52 -1.10
N GLU A 59 -18.22 27.50 -0.49
CA GLU A 59 -19.54 27.29 0.12
C GLU A 59 -20.59 27.05 -0.97
N VAL A 60 -21.37 25.99 -0.78
CA VAL A 60 -22.47 25.57 -1.67
C VAL A 60 -23.64 25.07 -0.82
N PRO A 61 -24.89 25.10 -1.34
CA PRO A 61 -26.02 24.54 -0.62
C PRO A 61 -25.79 23.06 -0.27
N LEU A 62 -25.95 22.73 1.01
CA LEU A 62 -25.79 21.37 1.51
C LEU A 62 -27.03 20.54 1.14
N ILE A 63 -26.80 19.38 0.51
CA ILE A 63 -27.84 18.43 0.12
C ILE A 63 -27.62 17.03 0.72
N GLY A 64 -26.61 16.87 1.58
CA GLY A 64 -26.21 15.61 2.19
C GLY A 64 -25.87 15.73 3.67
N GLN A 65 -25.60 14.58 4.29
CA GLN A 65 -25.02 14.50 5.63
C GLN A 65 -23.52 14.23 5.50
N TRP A 66 -22.75 14.71 6.47
CA TRP A 66 -21.31 14.61 6.46
C TRP A 66 -20.77 14.28 7.84
N GLY A 67 -19.57 13.71 7.86
CA GLY A 67 -18.81 13.40 9.06
C GLY A 67 -17.36 13.13 8.67
N HIS A 68 -16.51 12.95 9.67
CA HIS A 68 -15.14 12.46 9.49
C HIS A 68 -14.89 11.34 10.49
N ALA A 69 -13.99 10.43 10.13
CA ALA A 69 -13.55 9.34 10.98
C ALA A 69 -12.05 9.49 11.26
N SER A 70 -11.61 8.96 12.40
CA SER A 70 -10.19 8.74 12.69
C SER A 70 -9.99 7.25 12.79
N GLU A 71 -8.99 6.74 12.09
CA GLU A 71 -8.59 5.33 12.15
C GLU A 71 -8.16 4.99 13.58
N VAL A 72 -8.55 3.81 14.07
CA VAL A 72 -8.16 3.30 15.39
C VAL A 72 -7.18 2.12 15.32
N SER A 73 -7.00 1.57 14.12
CA SER A 73 -6.03 0.53 13.82
C SER A 73 -4.61 1.08 13.86
N LYS A 74 -3.66 0.20 14.18
CA LYS A 74 -2.23 0.52 14.20
C LYS A 74 -1.62 0.24 12.83
N GLY A 75 -2.10 0.93 11.80
CA GLY A 75 -1.61 0.81 10.44
C GLY A 75 -2.21 1.91 9.59
N LYS A 76 -1.54 2.24 8.48
CA LYS A 76 -1.98 3.25 7.50
C LYS A 76 -2.01 2.71 6.07
N ASP A 77 -1.86 1.41 5.92
CA ASP A 77 -1.92 0.72 4.63
C ASP A 77 -3.36 0.46 4.18
N THR A 78 -3.52 0.22 2.87
CA THR A 78 -4.82 -0.01 2.25
C THR A 78 -5.58 -1.17 2.90
N ILE A 79 -4.90 -2.24 3.31
CA ILE A 79 -5.58 -3.43 3.87
C ILE A 79 -6.16 -3.09 5.24
N THR A 80 -5.35 -2.47 6.11
CA THR A 80 -5.76 -2.05 7.45
C THR A 80 -7.01 -1.15 7.41
N GLY A 81 -6.99 -0.09 6.59
CA GLY A 81 -8.12 0.83 6.50
C GLY A 81 -9.40 0.17 5.94
N HIS A 82 -9.27 -0.73 4.96
CA HIS A 82 -10.42 -1.45 4.41
C HIS A 82 -11.03 -2.45 5.41
N TRP A 83 -10.19 -3.11 6.21
CA TRP A 83 -10.66 -4.01 7.27
C TRP A 83 -11.38 -3.26 8.38
N GLU A 84 -10.87 -2.10 8.79
CA GLU A 84 -11.53 -1.27 9.80
C GLU A 84 -12.88 -0.74 9.32
N ILE A 85 -12.98 -0.28 8.06
CA ILE A 85 -14.25 0.11 7.44
C ILE A 85 -15.26 -1.06 7.44
N GLY A 86 -14.76 -2.30 7.29
CA GLY A 86 -15.54 -3.53 7.40
C GLY A 86 -15.90 -3.96 8.82
N GLY A 87 -15.45 -3.22 9.86
CA GLY A 87 -15.72 -3.51 11.26
C GLY A 87 -14.67 -4.37 11.97
N VAL A 88 -13.47 -4.50 11.40
CA VAL A 88 -12.38 -5.32 11.93
C VAL A 88 -11.14 -4.45 12.20
N PRO A 89 -11.06 -3.76 13.35
CA PRO A 89 -9.90 -2.94 13.68
C PRO A 89 -8.66 -3.82 13.97
N LEU A 90 -7.53 -3.48 13.36
CA LEU A 90 -6.28 -4.19 13.50
C LEU A 90 -5.38 -3.52 14.53
N GLN A 91 -5.02 -4.25 15.58
CA GLN A 91 -4.22 -3.74 16.70
C GLN A 91 -2.73 -4.16 16.61
N PHE A 92 -2.33 -4.68 15.46
CA PHE A 92 -0.97 -5.14 15.15
C PHE A 92 -0.50 -4.54 13.83
N ASP A 93 0.80 -4.33 13.70
CA ASP A 93 1.43 -3.92 12.44
C ASP A 93 1.61 -5.13 11.51
N TRP A 94 1.44 -4.91 10.21
CA TRP A 94 1.91 -5.87 9.21
C TRP A 94 3.44 -5.92 9.19
N GLY A 95 3.99 -7.05 8.76
CA GLY A 95 5.43 -7.20 8.56
C GLY A 95 5.87 -6.55 7.25
N TYR A 96 6.54 -5.40 7.31
CA TYR A 96 7.16 -4.77 6.15
C TYR A 96 8.61 -5.23 5.99
N LEU A 97 9.03 -5.44 4.75
CA LEU A 97 10.42 -5.82 4.45
C LEU A 97 11.30 -4.57 4.29
N PRO A 98 12.52 -4.56 4.85
CA PRO A 98 13.43 -3.42 4.74
C PRO A 98 13.84 -3.14 3.29
N HIS A 99 14.14 -1.87 3.00
CA HIS A 99 14.78 -1.45 1.74
C HIS A 99 16.27 -1.79 1.72
N THR A 100 16.61 -3.07 1.95
CA THR A 100 17.97 -3.62 1.85
C THR A 100 18.05 -4.69 0.78
N VAL A 101 19.26 -5.06 0.39
CA VAL A 101 19.50 -6.21 -0.48
C VAL A 101 20.46 -7.16 0.23
N PRO A 102 20.00 -8.35 0.67
CA PRO A 102 18.63 -8.86 0.57
C PRO A 102 17.65 -8.13 1.51
N ALA A 103 16.39 -8.02 1.08
CA ALA A 103 15.25 -7.50 1.85
C ALA A 103 14.63 -8.60 2.74
N PHE A 104 14.84 -9.86 2.37
CA PHE A 104 14.25 -11.02 3.04
C PHE A 104 15.21 -11.62 4.07
N PRO A 105 14.74 -12.01 5.26
CA PRO A 105 15.58 -12.71 6.24
C PRO A 105 16.16 -14.03 5.70
N ASP A 106 17.44 -14.28 5.96
CA ASP A 106 18.16 -15.48 5.47
C ASP A 106 17.52 -16.80 5.93
N GLU A 107 16.96 -16.84 7.14
CA GLU A 107 16.25 -18.02 7.64
C GLU A 107 14.97 -18.28 6.84
N PHE A 108 14.21 -17.24 6.53
CA PHE A 108 13.00 -17.32 5.71
C PHE A 108 13.33 -17.84 4.30
N VAL A 109 14.33 -17.24 3.65
CA VAL A 109 14.74 -17.64 2.29
C VAL A 109 15.20 -19.10 2.26
N ARG A 110 16.01 -19.52 3.23
CA ARG A 110 16.52 -20.91 3.30
C ARG A 110 15.40 -21.92 3.51
N GLU A 111 14.45 -21.65 4.40
CA GLU A 111 13.34 -22.57 4.66
C GLU A 111 12.38 -22.62 3.46
N LEU A 112 12.09 -21.49 2.82
CA LEU A 112 11.29 -21.43 1.60
C LEU A 112 11.96 -22.22 0.47
N MET A 113 13.25 -22.03 0.22
CA MET A 113 14.01 -22.80 -0.77
C MET A 113 13.90 -24.31 -0.54
N LYS A 114 14.05 -24.74 0.73
CA LYS A 114 13.99 -26.14 1.12
C LYS A 114 12.59 -26.74 0.88
N ARG A 115 11.53 -26.03 1.25
CA ARG A 115 10.14 -26.49 1.08
C ARG A 115 9.71 -26.50 -0.38
N ALA A 116 10.05 -25.44 -1.12
CA ALA A 116 9.71 -25.27 -2.53
C ALA A 116 10.55 -26.14 -3.48
N GLY A 117 11.66 -26.71 -2.99
CA GLY A 117 12.55 -27.53 -3.83
C GLY A 117 13.17 -26.74 -4.98
N VAL A 118 13.53 -25.47 -4.74
CA VAL A 118 14.14 -24.58 -5.74
C VAL A 118 15.63 -24.38 -5.45
N PRO A 119 16.46 -24.17 -6.49
CA PRO A 119 17.91 -24.01 -6.32
C PRO A 119 18.32 -22.68 -5.65
N GLY A 120 17.38 -21.75 -5.48
CA GLY A 120 17.59 -20.43 -4.91
C GLY A 120 16.57 -19.44 -5.45
N PHE A 121 16.70 -18.19 -5.01
CA PHE A 121 15.90 -17.06 -5.48
C PHE A 121 16.82 -15.95 -6.02
N LEU A 122 16.33 -15.22 -7.02
CA LEU A 122 16.98 -14.02 -7.58
C LEU A 122 16.33 -12.74 -7.01
N ALA A 123 16.99 -11.60 -7.24
CA ALA A 123 16.63 -10.25 -6.79
C ALA A 123 16.66 -10.05 -5.26
N LEU A 124 15.74 -10.67 -4.52
CA LEU A 124 15.59 -10.57 -3.07
C LEU A 124 15.50 -9.11 -2.58
N CYS A 125 14.86 -8.22 -3.32
CA CYS A 125 14.82 -6.79 -3.04
C CYS A 125 13.43 -6.16 -3.26
N HIS A 126 13.31 -4.87 -2.95
CA HIS A 126 12.21 -4.03 -3.42
C HIS A 126 12.41 -3.71 -4.91
N ALA A 127 11.39 -3.95 -5.74
CA ALA A 127 11.47 -3.66 -7.17
C ALA A 127 10.09 -3.49 -7.81
N SER A 128 10.04 -2.78 -8.95
CA SER A 128 8.90 -2.88 -9.86
C SER A 128 8.85 -4.27 -10.49
N GLY A 129 7.65 -4.80 -10.69
CA GLY A 129 7.46 -6.11 -11.35
C GLY A 129 7.97 -6.14 -12.79
N THR A 130 7.92 -5.03 -13.52
CA THR A 130 8.48 -4.95 -14.87
C THR A 130 10.01 -4.93 -14.85
N GLU A 131 10.60 -4.08 -14.01
CA GLU A 131 12.05 -3.90 -13.90
C GLU A 131 12.74 -5.19 -13.43
N VAL A 132 12.20 -5.87 -12.41
CA VAL A 132 12.82 -7.09 -11.88
C VAL A 132 12.78 -8.25 -12.87
N ILE A 133 11.76 -8.30 -13.73
CA ILE A 133 11.67 -9.29 -14.81
C ILE A 133 12.67 -8.96 -15.92
N GLU A 134 12.83 -7.69 -16.28
CA GLU A 134 13.83 -7.23 -17.25
C GLU A 134 15.25 -7.55 -16.77
N ASP A 135 15.56 -7.28 -15.50
CA ASP A 135 16.89 -7.46 -14.92
C ASP A 135 17.27 -8.95 -14.72
N PHE A 136 16.32 -9.79 -14.28
CA PHE A 136 16.60 -11.16 -13.83
C PHE A 136 15.96 -12.26 -14.69
N GLY A 137 15.15 -11.92 -15.69
CA GLY A 137 14.39 -12.89 -16.50
C GLY A 137 15.27 -13.90 -17.24
N GLU A 138 16.35 -13.43 -17.87
CA GLU A 138 17.28 -14.33 -18.57
C GLU A 138 18.06 -15.24 -17.58
N GLU A 139 18.50 -14.69 -16.45
CA GLU A 139 19.19 -15.49 -15.42
C GLU A 139 18.23 -16.52 -14.80
N HIS A 140 16.97 -16.16 -14.58
CA HIS A 140 15.93 -17.09 -14.14
C HIS A 140 15.80 -18.28 -15.09
N ILE A 141 15.68 -18.02 -16.41
CA ILE A 141 15.58 -19.08 -17.43
C ILE A 141 16.82 -19.98 -17.41
N ARG A 142 18.02 -19.39 -17.28
CA ARG A 142 19.28 -20.14 -17.29
C ARG A 142 19.53 -20.96 -16.03
N SER A 143 19.16 -20.43 -14.86
CA SER A 143 19.48 -21.02 -13.56
C SER A 143 18.35 -21.85 -12.96
N GLY A 144 17.10 -21.64 -13.42
CA GLY A 144 15.90 -22.21 -12.81
C GLY A 144 15.55 -21.64 -11.44
N LYS A 145 16.22 -20.57 -10.98
CA LYS A 145 15.91 -19.87 -9.73
C LYS A 145 14.76 -18.89 -9.95
N PRO A 146 13.58 -19.03 -9.32
CA PRO A 146 12.53 -18.02 -9.41
C PRO A 146 12.99 -16.66 -8.87
N ILE A 147 12.37 -15.59 -9.34
CA ILE A 147 12.66 -14.21 -8.94
C ILE A 147 11.76 -13.86 -7.76
N MET A 148 12.32 -13.50 -6.60
CA MET A 148 11.53 -13.11 -5.43
C MET A 148 11.81 -11.66 -5.06
N TYR A 149 10.75 -10.86 -4.98
CA TYR A 149 10.83 -9.42 -4.73
C TYR A 149 9.62 -8.93 -3.93
N THR A 150 9.67 -7.69 -3.47
CA THR A 150 8.61 -7.04 -2.68
C THR A 150 8.35 -5.62 -3.17
N SER A 151 7.31 -4.98 -2.61
CA SER A 151 6.96 -3.58 -2.87
C SER A 151 6.90 -2.82 -1.54
N VAL A 152 6.40 -1.59 -1.58
CA VAL A 152 6.11 -0.81 -0.37
C VAL A 152 5.02 -1.43 0.51
N ASP A 153 4.20 -2.32 -0.06
CA ASP A 153 3.16 -3.05 0.66
C ASP A 153 3.73 -4.32 1.33
N SER A 154 3.02 -4.84 2.33
CA SER A 154 3.36 -6.10 3.00
C SER A 154 3.09 -7.32 2.11
N VAL A 155 3.87 -7.48 1.03
CA VAL A 155 3.72 -8.55 0.03
C VAL A 155 5.03 -9.25 -0.28
N ILE A 156 4.94 -10.52 -0.67
CA ILE A 156 6.02 -11.29 -1.29
C ILE A 156 5.55 -11.68 -2.67
N GLN A 157 6.34 -11.35 -3.69
CA GLN A 157 6.02 -11.60 -5.08
C GLN A 157 7.05 -12.57 -5.65
N ILE A 158 6.58 -13.59 -6.36
CA ILE A 158 7.43 -14.59 -7.01
C ILE A 158 7.11 -14.60 -8.50
N ALA A 159 8.09 -14.27 -9.32
CA ALA A 159 7.99 -14.31 -10.77
C ALA A 159 8.80 -15.49 -11.33
N ALA A 160 8.22 -16.19 -12.30
CA ALA A 160 8.88 -17.27 -13.02
C ALA A 160 8.28 -17.40 -14.43
N HIS A 161 9.12 -17.74 -15.41
CA HIS A 161 8.72 -17.94 -16.80
C HIS A 161 7.93 -19.24 -16.94
N GLU A 162 6.72 -19.18 -17.50
CA GLU A 162 5.80 -20.32 -17.52
C GLU A 162 6.36 -21.55 -18.24
N GLU A 163 6.99 -21.39 -19.40
CA GLU A 163 7.52 -22.52 -20.18
C GLU A 163 8.78 -23.16 -19.56
N HIS A 164 9.60 -22.37 -18.86
CA HIS A 164 10.88 -22.83 -18.32
C HIS A 164 10.77 -23.33 -16.88
N PHE A 165 9.87 -22.74 -16.09
CA PHE A 165 9.68 -23.10 -14.68
C PHE A 165 8.42 -23.94 -14.45
N GLY A 166 7.36 -23.68 -15.21
CA GLY A 166 6.06 -24.34 -15.08
C GLY A 166 5.09 -23.59 -14.15
N ARG A 167 3.88 -23.31 -14.64
CA ARG A 167 2.83 -22.62 -13.86
C ARG A 167 2.44 -23.36 -12.57
N GLN A 168 2.24 -24.68 -12.64
CA GLN A 168 1.89 -25.45 -11.45
C GLN A 168 3.02 -25.41 -10.42
N ARG A 169 4.28 -25.51 -10.87
CA ARG A 169 5.44 -25.39 -9.99
C ARG A 169 5.50 -24.03 -9.32
N LEU A 170 5.20 -22.95 -10.04
CA LEU A 170 5.11 -21.60 -9.45
C LEU A 170 4.06 -21.55 -8.34
N TYR A 171 2.87 -22.14 -8.57
CA TYR A 171 1.85 -22.23 -7.51
C TYR A 171 2.27 -23.09 -6.33
N ASP A 172 3.05 -24.15 -6.54
CA ASP A 172 3.55 -24.99 -5.44
C ASP A 172 4.66 -24.27 -4.62
N VAL A 173 5.32 -23.25 -5.21
CA VAL A 173 6.29 -22.39 -4.49
C VAL A 173 5.60 -21.31 -3.66
N CYS A 174 4.48 -20.77 -4.14
CA CYS A 174 3.70 -19.72 -3.46
C CYS A 174 2.87 -20.28 -2.30
#